data_AF-W2BXC9-F1
#
_entry.id   AF-W2BXC9-F1
#
_cell.length_a   1.000
_cell.length_b   1.000
_cell.length_c   1.000
_cell.angle_alpha   90.00
_cell.angle_beta   90.00
_cell.angle_gamma   90.00
#
_symmetry.space_group_name_H-M   'P 1'
#
loop_
_entity.id
_entity.type
_entity.pdbx_description
1 polymer ?
#
loop_
_entity_poly.entity_id
_entity_poly.type
_entity_poly.pdbx_seq_one_letter_code
_entity_poly.pdbx_strand_id
1 'polypeptide(L)'
;MLSRIVYKKLFGIFDYQIELKEGGVTIITGPNGFGKSTILKSIDAFYSLDIMFFSRLDYEKISFFSNIDDKPISIEKKDQEIIINGLVINVKDLQDEIIRRFRKFYYRIDESKWIDRRTDEIISKDDIIQSYIQNNYIDEEIGIPNIEFVKLREKVKNYSGETKFIREQRLIRERVHGRNERQTVNVIDELPEQFKKKINIVSSIYSSEANKLDSSYPNRLFETKKGITKEEYTDYLKYMNEKFEKLNKYNISDIKILGKQVKFLEEHSKALKVYFSDFEKKYKVFEELIEQLDLFTDIINSRLKFKDIRISRDEGIVVFKSNTDEQIRLDQLSSGEKQEIILFYELIFESDKNIHLLIDEPEISLHIEWQLRFLDDLLRIAEKKKFKVTVATHSPQIINNHWDIQIDLGEMYGN
;
A
#
# COMPACT_ATOMS: atom_id res chain seq x y z
N MET A 1 12.81 -6.95 11.45
CA MET A 1 11.36 -6.85 11.15
C MET A 1 10.59 -7.45 12.30
N LEU A 2 9.41 -6.91 12.62
CA LEU A 2 8.49 -7.46 13.62
C LEU A 2 8.29 -8.95 13.32
N SER A 3 8.37 -9.81 14.31
CA SER A 3 8.31 -11.26 14.14
C SER A 3 7.37 -11.93 15.12
N ARG A 4 7.17 -11.34 16.29
CA ARG A 4 6.27 -11.89 17.28
C ARG A 4 5.61 -10.81 18.11
N ILE A 5 4.37 -11.05 18.51
CA ILE A 5 3.63 -10.17 19.42
C ILE A 5 3.07 -11.01 20.55
N VAL A 6 3.33 -10.59 21.79
CA VAL A 6 2.80 -11.26 22.98
C VAL A 6 1.85 -10.30 23.69
N TYR A 7 0.60 -10.70 23.84
CA TYR A 7 -0.42 -10.00 24.60
C TYR A 7 -0.62 -10.69 25.94
N LYS A 8 -0.72 -9.89 27.01
CA LYS A 8 -1.19 -10.32 28.31
C LYS A 8 -2.48 -9.59 28.67
N LYS A 9 -3.50 -10.35 29.05
CA LYS A 9 -4.82 -9.86 29.45
C LYS A 9 -5.46 -8.90 28.45
N LEU A 10 -5.33 -9.16 27.14
CA LEU A 10 -6.07 -8.41 26.13
C LEU A 10 -7.57 -8.57 26.37
N PHE A 11 -8.30 -7.45 26.45
CA PHE A 11 -9.69 -7.38 26.92
C PHE A 11 -9.92 -7.99 28.30
N GLY A 12 -8.90 -8.02 29.16
CA GLY A 12 -8.91 -8.66 30.47
C GLY A 12 -8.92 -10.19 30.44
N ILE A 13 -9.00 -10.81 29.25
CA ILE A 13 -9.30 -12.24 29.10
C ILE A 13 -8.18 -12.99 28.39
N PHE A 14 -7.65 -12.44 27.30
CA PHE A 14 -6.82 -13.19 26.36
C PHE A 14 -5.32 -12.99 26.59
N ASP A 15 -4.60 -14.10 26.69
CA ASP A 15 -3.14 -14.15 26.60
C ASP A 15 -2.78 -14.78 25.24
N TYR A 16 -2.18 -13.99 24.34
CA TYR A 16 -1.84 -14.44 22.99
C TYR A 16 -0.35 -14.36 22.73
N GLN A 17 0.21 -15.35 22.03
CA GLN A 17 1.54 -15.30 21.44
C GLN A 17 1.43 -15.51 19.92
N ILE A 18 1.52 -14.42 19.16
CA ILE A 18 1.30 -14.41 17.72
C ILE A 18 2.66 -14.37 17.02
N GLU A 19 3.01 -15.46 16.33
CA GLU A 19 4.23 -15.59 15.52
C GLU A 19 3.95 -15.15 14.08
N LEU A 20 4.55 -14.05 13.64
CA LEU A 20 4.40 -13.52 12.29
C LEU A 20 5.52 -14.02 11.38
N LYS A 21 5.20 -14.36 10.13
CA LYS A 21 6.23 -14.72 9.14
C LYS A 21 7.16 -13.53 8.84
N GLU A 22 8.43 -13.81 8.59
CA GLU A 22 9.42 -12.79 8.22
C GLU A 22 9.11 -12.14 6.87
N GLY A 23 8.52 -12.91 5.95
CA GLY A 23 8.04 -12.47 4.65
C GLY A 23 6.87 -13.32 4.17
N GLY A 24 6.16 -12.85 3.15
CA GLY A 24 4.94 -13.49 2.67
C GLY A 24 3.73 -13.13 3.53
N VAL A 25 2.76 -14.05 3.63
CA VAL A 25 1.45 -13.80 4.24
C VAL A 25 1.31 -14.56 5.55
N THR A 26 0.78 -13.90 6.58
CA THR A 26 0.30 -14.49 7.84
C THR A 26 -1.20 -14.21 7.94
N ILE A 27 -2.00 -15.22 8.28
CA ILE A 27 -3.46 -15.08 8.39
C ILE A 27 -3.86 -15.29 9.84
N ILE A 28 -4.60 -14.33 10.39
CA ILE A 28 -5.17 -14.38 11.72
C ILE A 28 -6.67 -14.64 11.57
N THR A 29 -7.13 -15.68 12.25
CA THR A 29 -8.52 -16.14 12.23
C THR A 29 -9.04 -16.33 13.65
N GLY A 30 -10.36 -16.47 13.76
CA GLY A 30 -11.01 -16.71 15.03
C GLY A 30 -12.42 -16.08 15.08
N PRO A 31 -13.26 -16.50 16.05
CA PRO A 31 -14.63 -16.03 16.15
C PRO A 31 -14.76 -14.52 16.41
N ASN A 32 -15.99 -14.00 16.31
CA ASN A 32 -16.32 -12.62 16.68
C ASN A 32 -15.95 -12.37 18.15
N GLY A 33 -15.29 -11.25 18.42
CA GLY A 33 -14.86 -10.86 19.77
C GLY A 33 -13.47 -11.32 20.19
N PHE A 34 -12.77 -12.16 19.40
CA PHE A 34 -11.42 -12.65 19.75
C PHE A 34 -10.29 -11.64 19.48
N GLY A 35 -10.60 -10.49 18.87
CA GLY A 35 -9.66 -9.37 18.74
C GLY A 35 -8.85 -9.29 17.45
N LYS A 36 -9.21 -10.01 16.38
CA LYS A 36 -8.48 -9.97 15.08
C LYS A 36 -8.19 -8.54 14.56
N SER A 37 -9.24 -7.75 14.35
CA SER A 37 -9.10 -6.35 13.90
C SER A 37 -8.33 -5.50 14.90
N THR A 38 -8.44 -5.81 16.20
CA THR A 38 -7.67 -5.15 17.26
C THR A 38 -6.19 -5.48 17.18
N ILE A 39 -5.81 -6.71 16.84
CA ILE A 39 -4.41 -7.10 16.63
C ILE A 39 -3.83 -6.31 15.45
N LEU A 40 -4.54 -6.24 14.31
CA LEU A 40 -4.09 -5.40 13.18
C LEU A 40 -3.95 -3.93 13.57
N LYS A 41 -4.96 -3.36 14.25
CA LYS A 41 -4.92 -1.97 14.76
C LYS A 41 -3.76 -1.76 15.74
N SER A 42 -3.43 -2.76 16.55
CA SER A 42 -2.29 -2.71 17.49
C SER A 42 -0.96 -2.65 16.76
N ILE A 43 -0.83 -3.39 15.66
CA ILE A 43 0.37 -3.36 14.82
C ILE A 43 0.50 -1.99 14.16
N ASP A 44 -0.56 -1.45 13.57
CA ASP A 44 -0.58 -0.11 12.96
C ASP A 44 -0.26 0.99 13.99
N ALA A 45 -0.88 0.92 15.17
CA ALA A 45 -0.63 1.80 16.31
C ALA A 45 0.81 1.71 16.83
N PHE A 46 1.39 0.51 16.85
CA PHE A 46 2.79 0.32 17.24
C PHE A 46 3.74 1.08 16.32
N TYR A 47 3.57 0.94 15.01
CA TYR A 47 4.44 1.60 14.03
C TYR A 47 4.27 3.12 13.97
N SER A 48 3.04 3.61 14.18
CA SER A 48 2.74 5.03 14.26
C SER A 48 2.98 5.65 15.65
N LEU A 49 3.35 4.83 16.65
CA LEU A 49 3.42 5.21 18.06
C LEU A 49 2.15 5.91 18.56
N ASP A 50 0.99 5.35 18.22
CA ASP A 50 -0.31 5.84 18.68
C ASP A 50 -0.54 5.47 20.16
N ILE A 51 0.01 6.31 21.04
CA ILE A 51 -0.15 6.21 22.51
C ILE A 51 -1.63 6.26 22.90
N MET A 52 -2.45 6.99 22.13
CA MET A 52 -3.87 7.17 22.42
C MET A 52 -4.68 5.89 22.19
N PHE A 53 -4.34 5.13 21.15
CA PHE A 53 -4.87 3.78 20.93
C PHE A 53 -4.54 2.87 22.11
N PHE A 54 -3.27 2.81 22.51
CA PHE A 54 -2.82 1.99 23.64
C PHE A 54 -3.41 2.43 24.98
N SER A 55 -3.69 3.73 25.17
CA SER A 55 -4.39 4.20 26.38
C SER A 55 -5.82 3.65 26.49
N ARG A 56 -6.52 3.56 25.35
CA ARG A 56 -7.93 3.14 25.31
C ARG A 56 -8.11 1.64 25.28
N LEU A 57 -7.16 0.91 24.69
CA LEU A 57 -7.22 -0.54 24.63
C LEU A 57 -7.11 -1.16 26.04
N ASP A 58 -7.90 -2.19 26.30
CA ASP A 58 -7.86 -2.95 27.54
C ASP A 58 -6.84 -4.08 27.44
N TYR A 59 -5.73 -3.97 28.18
CA TYR A 59 -4.66 -4.95 28.26
C TYR A 59 -3.79 -4.71 29.50
N GLU A 60 -3.04 -5.72 29.94
CA GLU A 60 -2.00 -5.57 30.97
C GLU A 60 -0.64 -5.24 30.35
N LYS A 61 -0.22 -6.04 29.37
CA LYS A 61 1.07 -5.86 28.67
C LYS A 61 1.02 -6.34 27.23
N ILE A 62 1.66 -5.59 26.33
CA ILE A 62 1.91 -6.00 24.94
C ILE A 62 3.41 -5.92 24.68
N SER A 63 4.01 -6.99 24.16
CA SER A 63 5.43 -7.06 23.83
C SER A 63 5.63 -7.38 22.35
N PHE A 64 6.26 -6.47 21.63
CA PHE A 64 6.60 -6.58 20.20
C PHE A 64 8.06 -7.02 20.06
N PHE A 65 8.30 -8.12 19.36
CA PHE A 65 9.63 -8.68 19.10
C PHE A 65 10.01 -8.50 17.63
N SER A 66 11.30 -8.26 17.36
CA SER A 66 11.87 -8.16 16.03
C SER A 66 13.03 -9.15 15.89
N ASN A 67 13.30 -9.61 14.68
CA ASN A 67 14.46 -10.50 14.41
C ASN A 67 15.81 -9.77 14.43
N ILE A 68 15.80 -8.45 14.62
CA ILE A 68 17.01 -7.62 14.63
C ILE A 68 17.41 -7.28 16.07
N ASP A 69 16.46 -7.20 16.99
CA ASP A 69 16.69 -6.75 18.37
C ASP A 69 16.45 -7.89 19.35
N ASP A 70 17.42 -8.13 20.25
CA ASP A 70 17.29 -9.14 21.31
C ASP A 70 16.20 -8.80 22.34
N LYS A 71 15.88 -7.50 22.50
CA LYS A 71 14.92 -7.01 23.50
C LYS A 71 13.65 -6.46 22.83
N PRO A 72 12.47 -6.96 23.23
CA PRO A 72 11.20 -6.47 22.70
C PRO A 72 10.94 -5.02 23.11
N ILE A 73 10.07 -4.35 22.36
CA ILE A 73 9.39 -3.15 22.84
C ILE A 73 8.14 -3.59 23.59
N SER A 74 8.12 -3.33 24.89
CA SER A 74 7.00 -3.66 25.77
C SER A 74 6.24 -2.42 26.17
N ILE A 75 4.92 -2.48 26.03
CA ILE A 75 3.96 -1.46 26.44
C ILE A 75 3.13 -2.06 27.57
N GLU A 76 3.24 -1.48 28.76
CA GLU A 76 2.51 -1.91 29.97
C GLU A 76 1.52 -0.82 30.38
N LYS A 77 0.36 -1.23 30.88
CA LYS A 77 -0.67 -0.32 31.37
C LYS A 77 -0.73 -0.37 32.89
N LYS A 78 -0.63 0.78 33.55
CA LYS A 78 -0.82 0.92 35.00
C LYS A 78 -1.68 2.14 35.27
N ASP A 79 -2.91 1.93 35.71
CA ASP A 79 -3.89 2.99 35.98
C ASP A 79 -4.05 3.97 34.80
N GLN A 80 -3.57 5.22 34.94
CA GLN A 80 -3.62 6.27 33.92
C GLN A 80 -2.29 6.44 33.16
N GLU A 81 -1.31 5.58 33.43
CA GLU A 81 0.03 5.64 32.86
C GLU A 81 0.27 4.48 31.87
N ILE A 82 1.00 4.81 30.81
CA ILE A 82 1.53 3.84 29.86
C ILE A 82 3.04 3.79 30.05
N ILE A 83 3.59 2.60 30.23
CA ILE A 83 5.02 2.39 30.39
C ILE A 83 5.56 1.71 29.14
N ILE A 84 6.44 2.39 28.40
CA ILE A 84 7.07 1.84 27.20
C ILE A 84 8.56 1.63 27.47
N ASN A 85 8.99 0.37 27.64
CA ASN A 85 10.39 0.04 27.97
C ASN A 85 10.99 0.84 29.16
N GLY A 86 10.16 1.17 30.15
CA GLY A 86 10.55 1.97 31.33
C GLY A 86 10.26 3.46 31.22
N LEU A 87 9.95 3.98 30.03
CA LEU A 87 9.45 5.35 29.85
C LEU A 87 8.00 5.43 30.35
N VAL A 88 7.77 6.16 31.43
CA VAL A 88 6.43 6.37 32.01
C VAL A 88 5.79 7.57 31.32
N ILE A 89 4.61 7.37 30.74
CA ILE A 89 3.83 8.40 30.06
C ILE A 89 2.50 8.54 30.77
N ASN A 90 2.28 9.68 31.43
CA ASN A 90 0.96 10.05 31.94
C ASN A 90 0.10 10.55 30.77
N VAL A 91 -0.92 9.79 30.41
CA VAL A 91 -1.74 10.11 29.23
C VAL A 91 -2.52 11.40 29.42
N LYS A 92 -3.02 11.66 30.63
CA LYS A 92 -3.82 12.85 30.92
C LYS A 92 -2.96 14.12 30.80
N ASP A 93 -1.78 14.10 31.38
CA ASP A 93 -0.84 15.23 31.29
C ASP A 93 -0.41 15.48 29.85
N LEU A 94 -0.14 14.41 29.09
CA LEU A 94 0.15 14.50 27.66
C LEU A 94 -0.99 15.16 26.88
N GLN A 95 -2.24 14.73 27.12
CA GLN A 95 -3.41 15.33 26.47
C GLN A 95 -3.57 16.81 26.81
N ASP A 96 -3.49 17.16 28.10
CA ASP A 96 -3.70 18.51 28.58
C ASP A 96 -2.61 19.44 28.05
N GLU A 97 -1.37 18.97 27.95
CA GLU A 97 -0.25 19.72 27.41
C GLU A 97 -0.36 19.98 25.91
N ILE A 98 -0.70 18.94 25.14
CA ILE A 98 -0.97 19.06 23.70
C ILE A 98 -2.06 20.11 23.50
N ILE A 99 -3.20 19.95 24.19
CA ILE A 99 -4.29 20.92 24.09
C ILE A 99 -3.81 22.32 24.45
N ARG A 100 -3.03 22.48 25.54
CA ARG A 100 -2.52 23.78 25.99
C ARG A 100 -1.66 24.45 24.92
N ARG A 101 -0.72 23.73 24.32
CA ARG A 101 0.16 24.21 23.24
C ARG A 101 -0.63 24.58 21.98
N PHE A 102 -1.65 23.79 21.68
CA PHE A 102 -2.47 23.95 20.48
C PHE A 102 -3.67 24.88 20.63
N ARG A 103 -4.00 25.38 21.83
CA ARG A 103 -5.07 26.38 22.05
C ARG A 103 -4.97 27.64 21.17
N LYS A 104 -3.77 27.98 20.69
CA LYS A 104 -3.58 29.10 19.75
C LYS A 104 -4.07 28.78 18.33
N PHE A 105 -3.90 27.53 17.92
CA PHE A 105 -4.25 27.02 16.60
C PHE A 105 -5.62 26.35 16.58
N TYR A 106 -6.17 25.91 17.71
CA TYR A 106 -7.45 25.22 17.75
C TYR A 106 -8.40 25.85 18.78
N TYR A 107 -9.68 25.99 18.43
CA TYR A 107 -10.74 26.44 19.34
C TYR A 107 -11.74 25.31 19.60
N ARG A 108 -12.10 25.10 20.86
CA ARG A 108 -12.98 24.01 21.28
C ARG A 108 -14.44 24.35 20.98
N ILE A 109 -15.14 23.49 20.23
CA ILE A 109 -16.60 23.57 20.07
C ILE A 109 -17.27 22.84 21.24
N ASP A 110 -16.88 21.59 21.48
CA ASP A 110 -17.38 20.71 22.54
C ASP A 110 -16.26 19.80 23.10
N GLU A 111 -16.57 18.85 23.97
CA GLU A 111 -15.57 17.96 24.57
C GLU A 111 -14.79 17.10 23.55
N SER A 112 -15.38 16.81 22.40
CA SER A 112 -14.86 15.93 21.37
C SER A 112 -14.40 16.65 20.09
N LYS A 113 -14.97 17.82 19.79
CA LYS A 113 -14.77 18.56 18.54
C LYS A 113 -14.06 19.89 18.75
N TRP A 114 -13.06 20.12 17.91
CA TRP A 114 -12.24 21.32 17.87
C TRP A 114 -12.22 21.88 16.44
N ILE A 115 -11.97 23.17 16.28
CA ILE A 115 -11.74 23.81 14.97
C ILE A 115 -10.27 24.17 14.88
N ASP A 116 -9.57 23.74 13.84
CA ASP A 116 -8.25 24.27 13.49
C ASP A 116 -8.43 25.67 12.86
N ARG A 117 -7.93 26.72 13.50
CA ARG A 117 -7.99 28.12 13.06
C ARG A 117 -7.19 28.40 11.78
N ARG A 118 -6.31 27.49 11.38
CA ARG A 118 -5.50 27.65 10.16
C ARG A 118 -6.26 27.17 8.94
N THR A 119 -7.06 26.12 9.11
CA THR A 119 -7.81 25.46 8.02
C THR A 119 -9.34 25.67 8.14
N ASP A 120 -9.81 26.20 9.27
CA ASP A 120 -11.20 26.25 9.71
C ASP A 120 -11.90 24.87 9.75
N GLU A 121 -11.13 23.77 9.89
CA GLU A 121 -11.67 22.40 9.86
C GLU A 121 -12.06 21.88 11.24
N ILE A 122 -13.18 21.14 11.31
CA ILE A 122 -13.57 20.40 12.53
C ILE A 122 -12.73 19.13 12.65
N ILE A 123 -11.85 19.12 13.64
CA ILE A 123 -10.94 18.05 13.97
C ILE A 123 -11.30 17.43 15.33
N SER A 124 -11.12 16.13 15.50
CA SER A 124 -11.34 15.50 16.80
C SER A 124 -10.18 15.82 17.76
N LYS A 125 -10.45 15.77 19.07
CA LYS A 125 -9.39 15.88 20.09
C LYS A 125 -8.26 14.86 19.83
N ASP A 126 -8.62 13.66 19.42
CA ASP A 126 -7.67 12.57 19.15
C ASP A 126 -6.79 12.84 17.93
N ASP A 127 -7.37 13.37 16.84
CA ASP A 127 -6.62 13.71 15.63
C ASP A 127 -5.62 14.84 15.87
N ILE A 128 -5.96 15.82 16.73
CA ILE A 128 -5.01 16.87 17.15
C ILE A 128 -3.82 16.24 17.87
N ILE A 129 -4.10 15.34 18.82
CA ILE A 129 -3.07 14.64 19.60
C ILE A 129 -2.18 13.81 18.70
N GLN A 130 -2.77 13.03 17.80
CA GLN A 130 -2.03 12.17 16.88
C GLN A 130 -1.18 13.00 15.90
N SER A 131 -1.72 14.10 15.38
CA SER A 131 -0.98 15.04 14.53
C SER A 131 0.23 15.63 15.26
N TYR A 132 0.12 15.93 16.56
CA TYR A 132 1.27 16.40 17.34
C TYR A 132 2.35 15.33 17.48
N ILE A 133 1.96 14.12 17.89
CA ILE A 133 2.89 13.00 18.09
C ILE A 133 3.64 12.67 16.79
N GLN A 134 2.97 12.79 15.65
CA GLN A 134 3.57 12.53 14.34
C GLN A 134 4.51 13.66 13.86
N ASN A 135 4.15 14.93 14.10
CA ASN A 135 4.77 16.10 13.47
C ASN A 135 5.89 16.78 14.26
N ASN A 136 6.03 16.62 15.58
CA ASN A 136 7.04 17.37 16.33
C ASN A 136 7.70 16.63 17.50
N TYR A 137 8.97 16.98 17.69
CA TYR A 137 9.85 16.63 18.79
C TYR A 137 9.17 16.95 20.13
N ILE A 138 9.04 15.95 20.99
CA ILE A 138 8.45 16.08 22.32
C ILE A 138 9.38 16.93 23.17
N ASP A 139 9.03 18.17 23.53
CA ASP A 139 9.87 19.00 24.39
C ASP A 139 10.08 18.39 25.77
N GLU A 140 11.24 18.67 26.38
CA GLU A 140 11.62 18.25 27.74
C GLU A 140 10.61 18.68 28.82
N GLU A 141 9.78 19.69 28.57
CA GLU A 141 8.78 20.20 29.51
C GLU A 141 7.64 19.21 29.84
N ILE A 142 7.42 18.18 29.02
CA ILE A 142 6.33 17.20 29.22
C ILE A 142 6.77 16.05 30.16
N GLY A 143 8.02 16.06 30.65
CA GLY A 143 8.56 14.96 31.45
C GLY A 143 8.86 13.69 30.64
N ILE A 144 8.59 13.71 29.33
CA ILE A 144 9.11 12.73 28.37
C ILE A 144 10.42 13.31 27.84
N PRO A 145 11.58 12.70 28.09
CA PRO A 145 12.82 13.19 27.52
C PRO A 145 12.70 13.11 25.98
N ASN A 146 12.75 14.26 25.30
CA ASN A 146 12.70 14.37 23.83
C ASN A 146 13.55 13.30 23.15
N ILE A 147 14.74 13.08 23.71
CA ILE A 147 15.74 12.14 23.25
C ILE A 147 15.26 10.68 23.36
N GLU A 148 14.56 10.29 24.43
CA GLU A 148 14.08 8.92 24.62
C GLU A 148 12.93 8.58 23.68
N PHE A 149 12.00 9.52 23.45
CA PHE A 149 10.91 9.28 22.51
C PHE A 149 11.39 9.24 21.05
N VAL A 150 12.33 10.11 20.68
CA VAL A 150 12.99 10.04 19.36
C VAL A 150 13.73 8.71 19.19
N LYS A 151 14.48 8.25 20.20
CA LYS A 151 15.12 6.93 20.19
C LYS A 151 14.11 5.80 20.04
N LEU A 152 12.98 5.87 20.74
CA LEU A 152 11.90 4.89 20.63
C LEU A 152 11.31 4.87 19.22
N ARG A 153 11.04 6.03 18.62
CA ARG A 153 10.53 6.16 17.25
C ARG A 153 11.49 5.57 16.23
N GLU A 154 12.78 5.89 16.33
CA GLU A 154 13.81 5.30 15.47
C GLU A 154 13.93 3.78 15.70
N LYS A 155 13.81 3.31 16.94
CA LYS A 155 13.79 1.87 17.25
C LYS A 155 12.57 1.17 16.63
N VAL A 156 11.38 1.76 16.68
CA VAL A 156 10.17 1.22 16.05
C VAL A 156 10.31 1.15 14.53
N LYS A 157 10.92 2.16 13.89
CA LYS A 157 11.21 2.11 12.43
C LYS A 157 12.09 0.92 12.04
N ASN A 158 12.94 0.40 12.94
CA ASN A 158 13.72 -0.81 12.67
C ASN A 158 12.86 -2.09 12.65
N TYR A 159 11.61 -2.04 13.14
CA TYR A 159 10.68 -3.18 13.12
C TYR A 159 9.96 -3.31 11.76
N SER A 160 9.88 -2.25 10.96
CA SER A 160 9.62 -2.28 9.49
C SER A 160 9.73 -0.87 8.92
N GLY A 161 10.11 -0.74 7.64
CA GLY A 161 10.26 0.56 6.98
C GLY A 161 8.99 1.41 7.00
N GLU A 162 7.90 0.88 6.43
CA GLU A 162 6.59 1.54 6.41
C GLU A 162 5.48 0.52 6.59
N THR A 163 4.33 0.98 7.11
CA THR A 163 3.13 0.18 7.27
C THR A 163 1.95 0.78 6.54
N LYS A 164 1.11 -0.11 6.03
CA LYS A 164 -0.12 0.28 5.37
C LYS A 164 -1.27 -0.56 5.85
N PHE A 165 -2.34 0.10 6.26
CA PHE A 165 -3.52 -0.56 6.76
C PHE A 165 -4.70 -0.41 5.79
N ILE A 166 -5.07 -1.53 5.16
CA ILE A 166 -6.29 -1.67 4.35
C ILE A 166 -7.43 -2.12 5.26
N ARG A 167 -8.40 -1.23 5.45
CA ARG A 167 -9.55 -1.44 6.33
C ARG A 167 -10.70 -2.13 5.58
N GLU A 168 -11.65 -2.67 6.36
CA GLU A 168 -12.91 -3.24 5.86
C GLU A 168 -13.69 -2.23 4.99
N GLN A 169 -13.80 -0.98 5.46
CA GLN A 169 -14.53 0.09 4.79
C GLN A 169 -13.58 0.91 3.93
N ARG A 170 -13.56 0.59 2.63
CA ARG A 170 -12.66 1.21 1.63
C ARG A 170 -13.37 1.92 0.47
N LEU A 171 -14.70 1.86 0.39
CA LEU A 171 -15.47 2.50 -0.69
C LEU A 171 -15.59 4.01 -0.51
N ILE A 172 -15.62 4.46 0.73
CA ILE A 172 -15.99 5.82 1.08
C ILE A 172 -14.86 6.46 1.86
N ARG A 173 -14.51 7.69 1.46
CA ARG A 173 -13.60 8.55 2.21
C ARG A 173 -14.25 9.91 2.44
N GLU A 174 -14.13 10.43 3.65
CA GLU A 174 -14.51 11.82 3.93
C GLU A 174 -13.41 12.73 3.39
N ARG A 175 -13.76 13.63 2.46
CA ARG A 175 -12.90 14.77 2.09
C ARG A 175 -13.48 16.03 2.71
N VAL A 176 -12.61 16.84 3.29
CA VAL A 176 -12.97 18.17 3.76
C VAL A 176 -12.80 19.14 2.59
N HIS A 177 -13.89 19.80 2.19
CA HIS A 177 -13.83 20.83 1.16
C HIS A 177 -14.25 22.18 1.75
N GLY A 178 -13.29 23.09 1.89
CA GLY A 178 -13.53 24.41 2.45
C GLY A 178 -14.10 24.39 3.87
N ARG A 179 -14.76 25.48 4.26
CA ARG A 179 -15.04 25.85 5.65
C ARG A 179 -16.05 25.00 6.42
N ASN A 180 -16.82 24.07 5.81
CA ASN A 180 -17.88 23.37 6.55
C ASN A 180 -18.47 22.09 5.91
N GLU A 181 -18.05 21.65 4.73
CA GLU A 181 -18.67 20.48 4.09
C GLU A 181 -17.71 19.29 4.05
N ARG A 182 -18.01 18.30 4.90
CA ARG A 182 -17.47 16.94 4.75
C ARG A 182 -18.22 16.29 3.61
N GLN A 183 -17.58 16.20 2.45
CA GLN A 183 -18.14 15.48 1.32
C GLN A 183 -17.70 14.03 1.41
N THR A 184 -18.68 13.13 1.42
CA THR A 184 -18.48 11.70 1.24
C THR A 184 -18.08 11.46 -0.21
N VAL A 185 -16.82 11.08 -0.44
CA VAL A 185 -16.32 10.77 -1.78
C VAL A 185 -16.23 9.26 -1.94
N ASN A 186 -16.70 8.77 -3.09
CA ASN A 186 -16.56 7.38 -3.46
C ASN A 186 -15.17 7.19 -4.09
N VAL A 187 -14.35 6.33 -3.48
CA VAL A 187 -12.95 6.15 -3.86
C VAL A 187 -12.81 5.66 -5.30
N ILE A 188 -13.80 4.90 -5.81
CA ILE A 188 -13.79 4.39 -7.18
C ILE A 188 -13.76 5.50 -8.23
N ASP A 189 -14.39 6.65 -7.93
CA ASP A 189 -14.53 7.76 -8.89
C ASP A 189 -13.20 8.53 -9.05
N GLU A 190 -12.26 8.36 -8.13
CA GLU A 190 -10.94 8.97 -8.18
C GLU A 190 -9.93 8.13 -8.99
N LEU A 191 -10.16 6.82 -9.13
CA LEU A 191 -9.21 5.90 -9.76
C LEU A 191 -8.82 6.29 -11.19
N PRO A 192 -9.72 6.74 -12.08
CA PRO A 192 -9.34 7.16 -13.43
C PRO A 192 -8.23 8.23 -13.41
N GLU A 193 -8.40 9.29 -12.60
CA GLU A 193 -7.41 10.36 -12.50
C GLU A 193 -6.12 9.90 -11.81
N GLN A 194 -6.22 8.98 -10.83
CA GLN A 194 -5.03 8.42 -10.19
C GLN A 194 -4.19 7.58 -11.17
N PHE A 195 -4.82 6.75 -12.01
CA PHE A 195 -4.14 6.01 -13.07
C PHE A 195 -3.49 6.95 -14.08
N LYS A 196 -4.22 7.95 -14.59
CA LYS A 196 -3.66 8.96 -15.51
C LYS A 196 -2.44 9.64 -14.91
N LYS A 197 -2.53 10.06 -13.65
CA LYS A 197 -1.41 10.71 -12.95
C LYS A 197 -0.18 9.81 -12.89
N LYS A 198 -0.34 8.53 -12.50
CA LYS A 198 0.78 7.57 -12.45
C LYS A 198 1.41 7.35 -13.83
N ILE A 199 0.60 7.11 -14.86
CA ILE A 199 1.09 6.92 -16.24
C ILE A 199 1.81 8.18 -16.75
N ASN A 200 1.27 9.37 -16.46
CA ASN A 200 1.88 10.63 -16.89
C ASN A 200 3.22 10.92 -16.19
N ILE A 201 3.35 10.58 -14.90
CA ILE A 201 4.63 10.70 -14.17
C ILE A 201 5.71 9.87 -14.88
N VAL A 202 5.43 8.60 -15.17
CA VAL A 202 6.39 7.71 -15.85
C VAL A 202 6.67 8.20 -17.27
N SER A 203 5.65 8.70 -17.98
CA SER A 203 5.80 9.29 -19.32
C SER A 203 6.71 10.52 -19.34
N SER A 204 6.67 11.35 -18.29
CA SER A 204 7.59 12.48 -18.12
C SER A 204 9.04 12.03 -17.91
N ILE A 205 9.24 10.98 -17.10
CA ILE A 205 10.58 10.39 -16.88
C ILE A 205 11.11 9.81 -18.21
N TYR A 206 10.29 9.07 -18.94
CA TYR A 206 10.62 8.56 -20.27
C TYR A 206 11.04 9.67 -21.22
N SER A 207 10.28 10.77 -21.27
CA SER A 207 10.59 11.90 -22.17
C SER A 207 11.96 12.52 -21.83
N SER A 208 12.30 12.63 -20.54
CA SER A 208 13.63 13.08 -20.11
C SER A 208 14.74 12.13 -20.57
N GLU A 209 14.54 10.82 -20.38
CA GLU A 209 15.53 9.81 -20.77
C GLU A 209 15.70 9.73 -22.29
N ALA A 210 14.60 9.82 -23.04
CA ALA A 210 14.62 9.85 -24.49
C ALA A 210 15.44 11.03 -25.03
N ASN A 211 15.22 12.24 -24.50
CA ASN A 211 15.97 13.44 -24.90
C ASN A 211 17.49 13.31 -24.61
N LYS A 212 17.86 12.70 -23.48
CA LYS A 212 19.28 12.44 -23.16
C LYS A 212 19.91 11.47 -24.15
N LEU A 213 19.21 10.38 -24.48
CA LEU A 213 19.69 9.39 -25.44
C LEU A 213 19.79 10.00 -26.83
N ASP A 214 18.77 10.71 -27.29
CA ASP A 214 18.72 11.27 -28.64
C ASP A 214 19.80 12.35 -28.85
N SER A 215 20.06 13.20 -27.84
CA SER A 215 21.13 14.21 -27.90
C SER A 215 22.55 13.62 -27.97
N SER A 216 22.75 12.42 -27.44
CA SER A 216 24.05 11.72 -27.46
C SER A 216 24.12 10.60 -28.52
N TYR A 217 23.07 10.42 -29.33
CA TYR A 217 22.99 9.39 -30.36
C TYR A 217 24.12 9.48 -31.39
N PRO A 218 24.45 10.66 -31.97
CA PRO A 218 25.52 10.75 -32.96
C PRO A 218 26.87 10.25 -32.41
N ASN A 219 27.22 10.67 -31.19
CA ASN A 219 28.48 10.27 -30.55
C ASN A 219 28.53 8.75 -30.34
N ARG A 220 27.45 8.15 -29.80
CA ARG A 220 27.38 6.68 -29.62
C ARG A 220 27.46 5.93 -30.95
N LEU A 221 26.86 6.46 -32.02
CA LEU A 221 26.91 5.86 -33.34
C LEU A 221 28.34 5.83 -33.89
N PHE A 222 29.07 6.96 -33.81
CA PHE A 222 30.46 7.04 -34.28
C PHE A 222 31.43 6.21 -33.42
N GLU A 223 31.18 6.07 -32.11
CA GLU A 223 31.99 5.24 -31.21
C GLU A 223 31.76 3.73 -31.37
N THR A 224 30.62 3.34 -31.95
CA THR A 224 30.24 1.92 -32.10
C THR A 224 31.13 1.21 -33.13
N LYS A 225 32.03 0.35 -32.64
CA LYS A 225 32.99 -0.39 -33.46
C LYS A 225 32.36 -1.57 -34.22
N LYS A 226 31.47 -2.33 -33.57
CA LYS A 226 30.81 -3.53 -34.12
C LYS A 226 29.29 -3.36 -34.14
N GLY A 227 28.69 -3.62 -35.30
CA GLY A 227 27.23 -3.70 -35.46
C GLY A 227 26.66 -5.02 -34.93
N ILE A 228 25.37 -5.23 -35.17
CA ILE A 228 24.67 -6.50 -34.90
C ILE A 228 24.69 -7.43 -36.12
N THR A 229 24.58 -8.72 -35.86
CA THR A 229 24.33 -9.76 -36.85
C THR A 229 22.86 -9.82 -37.25
N LYS A 230 22.56 -10.56 -38.33
CA LYS A 230 21.18 -10.80 -38.79
C LYS A 230 20.36 -11.60 -37.77
N GLU A 231 21.00 -12.52 -37.06
CA GLU A 231 20.36 -13.31 -35.99
C GLU A 231 19.97 -12.39 -34.83
N GLU A 232 20.94 -11.63 -34.29
CA GLU A 232 20.68 -10.64 -33.23
C GLU A 232 19.61 -9.61 -33.63
N TYR A 233 19.64 -9.13 -34.87
CA TYR A 233 18.60 -8.24 -35.41
C TYR A 233 17.19 -8.85 -35.30
N THR A 234 17.06 -10.13 -35.64
CA THR A 234 15.77 -10.83 -35.63
C THR A 234 15.25 -10.98 -34.19
N ASP A 235 16.14 -11.31 -33.26
CA ASP A 235 15.82 -11.42 -31.83
C ASP A 235 15.43 -10.08 -31.23
N TYR A 236 16.18 -9.02 -31.50
CA TYR A 236 15.86 -7.65 -31.05
C TYR A 236 14.54 -7.14 -31.62
N LEU A 237 14.25 -7.41 -32.90
CA LEU A 237 12.96 -7.07 -33.49
C LEU A 237 11.81 -7.77 -32.78
N LYS A 238 11.96 -9.08 -32.51
CA LYS A 238 10.93 -9.85 -31.81
C LYS A 238 10.68 -9.27 -30.42
N TYR A 239 11.75 -9.07 -29.65
CA TYR A 239 11.69 -8.47 -28.30
C TYR A 239 11.02 -7.09 -28.33
N MET A 240 11.45 -6.22 -29.23
CA MET A 240 10.91 -4.86 -29.36
C MET A 240 9.43 -4.85 -29.75
N ASN A 241 9.01 -5.73 -30.67
CA ASN A 241 7.60 -5.85 -31.04
C ASN A 241 6.73 -6.34 -29.86
N GLU A 242 7.20 -7.33 -29.09
CA GLU A 242 6.51 -7.76 -27.86
C GLU A 242 6.36 -6.62 -26.85
N LYS A 243 7.39 -5.77 -26.72
CA LYS A 243 7.34 -4.60 -25.84
C LYS A 243 6.43 -3.48 -26.38
N PHE A 244 6.36 -3.27 -27.69
CA PHE A 244 5.41 -2.34 -28.30
C PHE A 244 3.96 -2.75 -28.11
N GLU A 245 3.64 -4.04 -28.27
CA GLU A 245 2.29 -4.56 -27.98
C GLU A 245 1.85 -4.21 -26.56
N LYS A 246 2.75 -4.36 -25.57
CA LYS A 246 2.47 -3.96 -24.18
C LYS A 246 2.25 -2.45 -24.02
N LEU A 247 3.04 -1.60 -24.67
CA LEU A 247 2.84 -0.14 -24.60
C LEU A 247 1.54 0.30 -25.28
N ASN A 248 1.22 -0.32 -26.42
CA ASN A 248 0.03 -0.03 -27.21
C ASN A 248 -1.25 -0.47 -26.48
N LYS A 249 -1.21 -1.62 -25.77
CA LYS A 249 -2.32 -2.09 -24.90
C LYS A 249 -2.83 -1.01 -23.95
N TYR A 250 -1.95 -0.14 -23.45
CA TYR A 250 -2.27 0.94 -22.49
C TYR A 250 -2.29 2.34 -23.12
N ASN A 251 -2.23 2.44 -24.45
CA ASN A 251 -2.11 3.70 -25.19
C ASN A 251 -0.98 4.61 -24.68
N ILE A 252 0.15 4.01 -24.24
CA ILE A 252 1.30 4.76 -23.72
C ILE A 252 2.17 5.29 -24.89
N SER A 253 2.16 4.59 -26.02
CA SER A 253 2.95 4.92 -27.18
C SER A 253 2.14 4.81 -28.46
N ASP A 254 2.31 5.78 -29.37
CA ASP A 254 1.77 5.74 -30.73
C ASP A 254 2.74 5.05 -31.71
N ILE A 255 3.80 4.42 -31.20
CA ILE A 255 4.82 3.82 -32.06
C ILE A 255 4.21 2.59 -32.76
N LYS A 256 4.04 2.73 -34.08
CA LYS A 256 3.64 1.62 -34.93
C LYS A 256 4.69 0.52 -34.83
N ILE A 257 4.24 -0.69 -34.56
CA ILE A 257 5.03 -1.92 -34.65
C ILE A 257 5.84 -1.86 -35.94
N LEU A 258 7.16 -2.02 -35.84
CA LEU A 258 8.04 -2.13 -36.99
C LEU A 258 7.75 -3.46 -37.69
N GLY A 259 6.63 -3.52 -38.42
CA GLY A 259 6.14 -4.72 -39.06
C GLY A 259 6.92 -5.01 -40.32
N LYS A 260 7.43 -6.26 -40.46
CA LYS A 260 7.82 -7.03 -41.67
C LYS A 260 8.57 -6.35 -42.85
N GLN A 261 8.83 -5.04 -42.83
CA GLN A 261 9.23 -4.24 -43.99
C GLN A 261 10.68 -3.75 -43.94
N VAL A 262 11.33 -3.77 -42.77
CA VAL A 262 12.75 -3.41 -42.68
C VAL A 262 13.57 -4.65 -42.96
N LYS A 263 14.24 -4.69 -44.12
CA LYS A 263 15.24 -5.73 -44.41
C LYS A 263 16.51 -5.42 -43.63
N PHE A 264 17.11 -6.43 -43.02
CA PHE A 264 18.44 -6.30 -42.43
C PHE A 264 19.46 -5.99 -43.52
N LEU A 265 20.14 -4.86 -43.40
CA LEU A 265 21.26 -4.45 -44.23
C LEU A 265 22.49 -4.28 -43.34
N GLU A 266 23.59 -4.96 -43.69
CA GLU A 266 24.80 -5.00 -42.86
C GLU A 266 25.43 -3.61 -42.68
N GLU A 267 25.30 -2.74 -43.68
CA GLU A 267 25.73 -1.33 -43.64
C GLU A 267 25.04 -0.51 -42.54
N HIS A 268 23.84 -0.90 -42.10
CA HIS A 268 23.08 -0.24 -41.04
C HIS A 268 23.21 -0.95 -39.69
N SER A 269 23.95 -2.05 -39.61
CA SER A 269 24.08 -2.88 -38.39
C SER A 269 24.51 -2.10 -37.15
N LYS A 270 25.38 -1.08 -37.30
CA LYS A 270 25.81 -0.20 -36.20
C LYS A 270 24.68 0.71 -35.72
N ALA A 271 23.95 1.32 -36.64
CA ALA A 271 22.82 2.19 -36.31
C ALA A 271 21.69 1.40 -35.63
N LEU A 272 21.38 0.21 -36.15
CA LEU A 272 20.40 -0.68 -35.54
C LEU A 272 20.80 -1.09 -34.12
N LYS A 273 22.09 -1.35 -33.87
CA LYS A 273 22.59 -1.64 -32.53
C LYS A 273 22.30 -0.53 -31.53
N VAL A 274 22.64 0.71 -31.89
CA VAL A 274 22.40 1.88 -31.03
C VAL A 274 20.91 2.08 -30.84
N TYR A 275 20.12 1.97 -31.91
CA TYR A 275 18.67 2.08 -31.86
C TYR A 275 18.02 1.06 -30.90
N PHE A 276 18.37 -0.22 -31.00
CA PHE A 276 17.84 -1.24 -30.09
C PHE A 276 18.29 -1.04 -28.65
N SER A 277 19.55 -0.64 -28.42
CA SER A 277 20.04 -0.35 -27.07
C SER A 277 19.33 0.86 -26.45
N ASP A 278 19.05 1.89 -27.24
CA ASP A 278 18.30 3.06 -26.79
C ASP A 278 16.85 2.69 -26.52
N PHE A 279 16.22 1.88 -27.37
CA PHE A 279 14.88 1.35 -27.13
C PHE A 279 14.80 0.58 -25.81
N GLU A 280 15.75 -0.32 -25.54
CA GLU A 280 15.78 -1.11 -24.31
C GLU A 280 15.85 -0.20 -23.06
N LYS A 281 16.73 0.80 -23.08
CA LYS A 281 16.85 1.79 -21.99
C LYS A 281 15.56 2.60 -21.81
N LYS A 282 14.96 3.04 -22.92
CA LYS A 282 13.70 3.79 -22.92
C LYS A 282 12.54 2.94 -22.39
N TYR A 283 12.43 1.69 -22.81
CA TYR A 283 11.39 0.75 -22.35
C TYR A 283 11.53 0.42 -20.87
N LYS A 284 12.76 0.29 -20.36
CA LYS A 284 13.03 -0.01 -18.95
C LYS A 284 12.37 0.98 -17.99
N VAL A 285 12.15 2.22 -18.41
CA VAL A 285 11.42 3.24 -17.62
C VAL A 285 9.97 2.84 -17.38
N PHE A 286 9.32 2.18 -18.35
CA PHE A 286 7.94 1.72 -18.26
C PHE A 286 7.79 0.31 -17.71
N GLU A 287 8.85 -0.49 -17.66
CA GLU A 287 8.79 -1.92 -17.36
C GLU A 287 8.02 -2.23 -16.07
N GLU A 288 8.37 -1.55 -14.96
CA GLU A 288 7.69 -1.74 -13.67
C GLU A 288 6.20 -1.35 -13.72
N LEU A 289 5.87 -0.22 -14.36
CA LEU A 289 4.48 0.23 -14.49
C LEU A 289 3.66 -0.75 -15.33
N ILE A 290 4.22 -1.22 -16.45
CA ILE A 290 3.56 -2.18 -17.33
C ILE A 290 3.33 -3.51 -16.62
N GLU A 291 4.30 -4.01 -15.86
CA GLU A 291 4.11 -5.22 -15.06
C GLU A 291 2.99 -5.08 -14.01
N GLN A 292 2.90 -3.92 -13.37
CA GLN A 292 1.83 -3.62 -12.41
C GLN A 292 0.46 -3.53 -13.10
N LEU A 293 0.39 -2.85 -14.26
CA LEU A 293 -0.83 -2.73 -15.05
C LEU A 293 -1.30 -4.08 -15.60
N ASP A 294 -0.39 -4.93 -16.09
CA ASP A 294 -0.67 -6.29 -16.56
C ASP A 294 -1.23 -7.12 -15.40
N LEU A 295 -0.52 -7.15 -14.27
CA LEU A 295 -0.96 -7.89 -13.08
C LEU A 295 -2.36 -7.47 -12.60
N PHE A 296 -2.59 -6.16 -12.51
CA PHE A 296 -3.89 -5.64 -12.08
C PHE A 296 -5.01 -5.97 -13.06
N THR A 297 -4.77 -5.78 -14.36
CA THR A 297 -5.75 -6.07 -15.40
C THR A 297 -6.09 -7.56 -15.44
N ASP A 298 -5.09 -8.43 -15.34
CA ASP A 298 -5.27 -9.88 -15.34
C ASP A 298 -6.09 -10.34 -14.12
N ILE A 299 -5.76 -9.85 -12.91
CA ILE A 299 -6.49 -10.22 -11.68
C ILE A 299 -7.95 -9.79 -11.79
N ILE A 300 -8.21 -8.53 -12.13
CA ILE A 300 -9.58 -8.00 -12.17
C ILE A 300 -10.41 -8.63 -13.29
N ASN A 301 -9.88 -8.74 -14.52
CA ASN A 301 -10.63 -9.33 -15.64
C ASN A 301 -10.87 -10.83 -15.48
N SER A 302 -10.02 -11.54 -14.74
CA SER A 302 -10.29 -12.95 -14.42
C SER A 302 -11.46 -13.15 -13.44
N ARG A 303 -11.88 -12.08 -12.76
CA ARG A 303 -12.91 -12.08 -11.71
C ARG A 303 -14.23 -11.52 -12.20
N LEU A 304 -14.20 -10.43 -12.95
CA LEU A 304 -15.41 -9.81 -13.51
C LEU A 304 -16.13 -10.75 -14.49
N LYS A 305 -17.46 -10.84 -14.35
CA LYS A 305 -18.32 -11.58 -15.30
C LYS A 305 -18.99 -10.59 -16.23
N PHE A 306 -18.88 -10.84 -17.53
CA PHE A 306 -19.50 -10.03 -18.59
C PHE A 306 -19.04 -8.57 -18.63
N LYS A 307 -17.91 -8.26 -17.98
CA LYS A 307 -17.28 -6.94 -17.99
C LYS A 307 -15.77 -7.10 -18.07
N ASP A 308 -15.13 -6.16 -18.74
CA ASP A 308 -13.69 -6.08 -18.87
C ASP A 308 -13.23 -4.67 -18.52
N ILE A 309 -12.25 -4.57 -17.64
CA ILE A 309 -11.52 -3.33 -17.41
C ILE A 309 -10.50 -3.13 -18.53
N ARG A 310 -10.38 -1.88 -19.00
CA ARG A 310 -9.30 -1.42 -19.86
C ARG A 310 -8.66 -0.22 -19.18
N ILE A 311 -7.34 -0.12 -19.28
CA ILE A 311 -6.59 1.02 -18.74
C ILE A 311 -5.90 1.72 -19.90
N SER A 312 -5.98 3.04 -19.95
CA SER A 312 -5.30 3.85 -20.94
C SER A 312 -4.69 5.10 -20.33
N ARG A 313 -3.70 5.67 -21.01
CA ARG A 313 -3.11 6.96 -20.63
C ARG A 313 -4.13 8.10 -20.60
N ASP A 314 -5.11 8.07 -21.50
CA ASP A 314 -6.04 9.19 -21.71
C ASP A 314 -7.26 9.13 -20.79
N GLU A 315 -7.77 7.92 -20.53
CA GLU A 315 -9.00 7.71 -19.75
C GLU A 315 -8.73 7.18 -18.34
N GLY A 316 -7.53 6.66 -18.06
CA GLY A 316 -7.26 5.97 -16.80
C GLY A 316 -7.89 4.59 -16.84
N ILE A 317 -8.70 4.24 -15.84
CA ILE A 317 -9.47 2.98 -15.82
C ILE A 317 -10.88 3.18 -16.34
N VAL A 318 -11.30 2.32 -17.26
CA VAL A 318 -12.64 2.27 -17.84
C VAL A 318 -13.16 0.84 -17.85
N VAL A 319 -14.48 0.67 -17.75
CA VAL A 319 -15.11 -0.65 -17.77
C VAL A 319 -15.98 -0.76 -19.01
N PHE A 320 -15.85 -1.87 -19.72
CA PHE A 320 -16.68 -2.22 -20.86
C PHE A 320 -17.50 -3.46 -20.53
N LYS A 321 -18.66 -3.58 -21.17
CA LYS A 321 -19.37 -4.85 -21.21
C LYS A 321 -18.62 -5.82 -22.14
N SER A 322 -18.47 -7.07 -21.72
CA SER A 322 -17.69 -8.04 -22.49
C SER A 322 -18.24 -8.24 -23.89
N ASN A 323 -17.34 -8.36 -24.87
CA ASN A 323 -17.65 -8.52 -26.29
C ASN A 323 -18.44 -7.36 -26.91
N THR A 324 -18.48 -6.20 -26.26
CA THR A 324 -19.00 -4.95 -26.83
C THR A 324 -18.05 -3.79 -26.54
N ASP A 325 -18.24 -2.66 -27.21
CA ASP A 325 -17.59 -1.39 -26.88
C ASP A 325 -18.53 -0.47 -26.08
N GLU A 326 -19.50 -1.07 -25.37
CA GLU A 326 -20.40 -0.34 -24.48
C GLU A 326 -19.71 -0.08 -23.14
N GLN A 327 -19.40 1.18 -22.88
CA GLN A 327 -18.77 1.61 -21.63
C GLN A 327 -19.79 1.66 -20.48
N ILE A 328 -19.39 1.13 -19.33
CA ILE A 328 -20.14 1.14 -18.08
C ILE A 328 -19.49 2.14 -17.15
N ARG A 329 -20.30 2.98 -16.50
CA ARG A 329 -19.78 3.91 -15.49
C ARG A 329 -19.35 3.14 -14.24
N LEU A 330 -18.26 3.57 -13.60
CA LEU A 330 -17.72 2.92 -12.40
C LEU A 330 -18.71 2.90 -11.23
N ASP A 331 -19.57 3.91 -11.12
CA ASP A 331 -20.62 3.98 -10.10
C ASP A 331 -21.75 2.95 -10.31
N GLN A 332 -21.88 2.36 -11.51
CA GLN A 332 -22.85 1.30 -11.80
C GLN A 332 -22.34 -0.10 -11.47
N LEU A 333 -21.06 -0.23 -11.08
CA LEU A 333 -20.52 -1.49 -10.58
C LEU A 333 -21.15 -1.86 -9.23
N SER A 334 -21.24 -3.17 -8.96
CA SER A 334 -21.63 -3.66 -7.65
C SER A 334 -20.63 -3.21 -6.58
N SER A 335 -21.08 -3.13 -5.31
CA SER A 335 -20.19 -2.77 -4.20
C SER A 335 -19.00 -3.71 -4.07
N GLY A 336 -19.20 -5.02 -4.32
CA GLY A 336 -18.13 -6.02 -4.33
C GLY A 336 -17.09 -5.76 -5.42
N GLU A 337 -17.53 -5.55 -6.67
CA GLU A 337 -16.63 -5.21 -7.79
C GLU A 337 -15.80 -3.95 -7.48
N LYS A 338 -16.45 -2.90 -6.96
CA LYS A 338 -15.75 -1.66 -6.57
C LYS A 338 -14.71 -1.91 -5.49
N GLN A 339 -15.06 -2.67 -4.46
CA GLN A 339 -14.14 -2.98 -3.36
C GLN A 339 -12.93 -3.78 -3.81
N GLU A 340 -13.10 -4.68 -4.77
CA GLU A 340 -11.97 -5.43 -5.34
C GLU A 340 -11.04 -4.53 -6.14
N ILE A 341 -11.60 -3.73 -7.04
CA ILE A 341 -10.82 -2.81 -7.87
C ILE A 341 -10.00 -1.88 -6.95
N ILE A 342 -10.62 -1.32 -5.90
CA ILE A 342 -9.93 -0.46 -4.93
C ILE A 342 -8.87 -1.24 -4.15
N LEU A 343 -9.19 -2.44 -3.65
CA LEU A 343 -8.25 -3.27 -2.89
C LEU A 343 -7.01 -3.60 -3.71
N PHE A 344 -7.17 -4.18 -4.89
CA PHE A 344 -6.02 -4.53 -5.73
C PHE A 344 -5.28 -3.31 -6.26
N TYR A 345 -5.97 -2.18 -6.46
CA TYR A 345 -5.32 -0.93 -6.77
C TYR A 345 -4.39 -0.49 -5.62
N GLU A 346 -4.88 -0.52 -4.39
CA GLU A 346 -4.09 -0.17 -3.21
C GLU A 346 -2.90 -1.12 -3.02
N LEU A 347 -3.08 -2.42 -3.25
CA LEU A 347 -2.03 -3.44 -3.18
C LEU A 347 -0.94 -3.24 -4.24
N ILE A 348 -1.35 -2.97 -5.48
CA ILE A 348 -0.45 -2.99 -6.64
C ILE A 348 0.17 -1.63 -6.94
N PHE A 349 -0.52 -0.51 -6.68
CA PHE A 349 -0.03 0.81 -7.08
C PHE A 349 0.28 1.77 -5.93
N GLU A 350 -0.27 1.54 -4.74
CA GLU A 350 -0.11 2.45 -3.59
C GLU A 350 0.68 1.84 -2.44
N SER A 351 1.29 0.67 -2.66
CA SER A 351 2.09 -0.03 -1.66
C SER A 351 3.52 -0.16 -2.16
N ASP A 352 4.45 0.52 -1.50
CA ASP A 352 5.88 0.49 -1.81
C ASP A 352 6.51 -0.85 -1.46
N LYS A 353 7.67 -1.16 -2.06
CA LYS A 353 8.38 -2.42 -1.80
C LYS A 353 8.84 -2.48 -0.34
N ASN A 354 8.82 -3.68 0.25
CA ASN A 354 9.26 -3.96 1.62
C ASN A 354 8.43 -3.30 2.76
N ILE A 355 7.12 -3.10 2.55
CA ILE A 355 6.21 -2.66 3.62
C ILE A 355 5.61 -3.83 4.41
N HIS A 356 5.13 -3.53 5.63
CA HIS A 356 4.22 -4.41 6.36
C HIS A 356 2.77 -4.00 6.08
N LEU A 357 2.09 -4.82 5.29
CA LEU A 357 0.72 -4.60 4.87
C LEU A 357 -0.25 -5.32 5.82
N LEU A 358 -1.26 -4.59 6.29
CA LEU A 358 -2.32 -5.10 7.16
C LEU A 358 -3.64 -5.05 6.40
N ILE A 359 -4.38 -6.16 6.36
CA ILE A 359 -5.66 -6.26 5.64
C ILE A 359 -6.72 -6.79 6.60
N ASP A 360 -7.75 -5.99 6.89
CA ASP A 360 -8.86 -6.37 7.78
C ASP A 360 -10.09 -6.73 6.94
N GLU A 361 -10.61 -7.94 7.18
CA GLU A 361 -11.84 -8.49 6.60
C GLU A 361 -11.97 -8.27 5.08
N PRO A 362 -11.00 -8.78 4.28
CA PRO A 362 -11.06 -8.63 2.83
C PRO A 362 -12.33 -9.22 2.20
N GLU A 363 -13.00 -10.19 2.85
CA GLU A 363 -14.17 -10.93 2.38
C GLU A 363 -15.51 -10.18 2.37
N ILE A 364 -15.68 -9.10 3.15
CA ILE A 364 -17.02 -8.58 3.52
C ILE A 364 -17.91 -8.23 2.31
N SER A 365 -17.33 -7.98 1.13
CA SER A 365 -18.09 -7.79 -0.11
C SER A 365 -17.67 -8.69 -1.27
N LEU A 366 -16.95 -9.77 -1.01
CA LEU A 366 -16.48 -10.70 -2.03
C LEU A 366 -17.46 -11.86 -2.23
N HIS A 367 -17.74 -12.17 -3.50
CA HIS A 367 -18.42 -13.41 -3.86
C HIS A 367 -17.56 -14.62 -3.49
N ILE A 368 -18.17 -15.77 -3.18
CA ILE A 368 -17.48 -16.98 -2.71
C ILE A 368 -16.35 -17.45 -3.65
N GLU A 369 -16.58 -17.39 -4.96
CA GLU A 369 -15.59 -17.74 -5.98
C GLU A 369 -14.33 -16.87 -5.90
N TRP A 370 -14.49 -15.60 -5.51
CA TRP A 370 -13.39 -14.65 -5.39
C TRP A 370 -12.67 -14.77 -4.05
N GLN A 371 -13.37 -15.12 -2.97
CA GLN A 371 -12.76 -15.42 -1.67
C GLN A 371 -11.75 -16.57 -1.81
N LEU A 372 -12.14 -17.65 -2.52
CA LEU A 372 -11.29 -18.82 -2.73
C LEU A 372 -10.00 -18.52 -3.51
N ARG A 373 -10.00 -17.49 -4.37
CA ARG A 373 -8.84 -17.06 -5.17
C ARG A 373 -8.05 -15.91 -4.55
N PHE A 374 -8.59 -15.25 -3.53
CA PHE A 374 -8.00 -14.04 -2.94
C PHE A 374 -6.58 -14.28 -2.44
N LEU A 375 -6.37 -15.38 -1.73
CA LEU A 375 -5.08 -15.64 -1.09
C LEU A 375 -3.99 -16.01 -2.10
N ASP A 376 -4.32 -16.74 -3.17
CA ASP A 376 -3.37 -17.05 -4.25
C ASP A 376 -2.88 -15.77 -4.93
N ASP A 377 -3.79 -14.83 -5.22
CA ASP A 377 -3.43 -13.54 -5.80
C ASP A 377 -2.62 -12.68 -4.81
N LEU A 378 -2.99 -12.69 -3.54
CA LEU A 378 -2.25 -11.97 -2.50
C LEU A 378 -0.83 -12.51 -2.33
N LEU A 379 -0.64 -13.83 -2.35
CA LEU A 379 0.68 -14.46 -2.32
C LEU A 379 1.52 -14.08 -3.54
N ARG A 380 0.93 -14.11 -4.75
CA ARG A 380 1.59 -13.67 -5.99
C ARG A 380 2.05 -12.20 -5.92
N ILE A 381 1.21 -11.32 -5.37
CA ILE A 381 1.56 -9.90 -5.18
C ILE A 381 2.64 -9.75 -4.11
N ALA A 382 2.49 -10.44 -2.99
CA ALA A 382 3.42 -10.37 -1.86
C ALA A 382 4.82 -10.86 -2.23
N GLU A 383 4.93 -11.93 -3.02
CA GLU A 383 6.21 -12.43 -3.54
C GLU A 383 6.88 -11.41 -4.47
N LYS A 384 6.15 -10.89 -5.47
CA LYS A 384 6.67 -9.92 -6.43
C LYS A 384 7.18 -8.64 -5.77
N LYS A 385 6.45 -8.15 -4.77
CA LYS A 385 6.79 -6.90 -4.08
C LYS A 385 7.59 -7.08 -2.78
N LYS A 386 7.88 -8.33 -2.41
CA LYS A 386 8.53 -8.71 -1.15
C LYS A 386 7.81 -8.10 0.07
N PHE A 387 6.48 -8.18 0.06
CA PHE A 387 5.67 -7.71 1.17
C PHE A 387 5.74 -8.70 2.34
N LYS A 388 5.65 -8.12 3.54
CA LYS A 388 5.12 -8.84 4.68
C LYS A 388 3.65 -8.48 4.80
N VAL A 389 2.76 -9.47 4.82
CA VAL A 389 1.32 -9.25 4.90
C VAL A 389 0.74 -9.94 6.12
N THR A 390 -0.08 -9.23 6.90
CA THR A 390 -0.91 -9.82 7.94
C THR A 390 -2.37 -9.58 7.60
N VAL A 391 -3.14 -10.66 7.44
CA VAL A 391 -4.57 -10.61 7.11
C VAL A 391 -5.37 -11.03 8.33
N ALA A 392 -6.40 -10.26 8.70
CA ALA A 392 -7.44 -10.70 9.62
C ALA A 392 -8.68 -11.06 8.82
N THR A 393 -9.24 -12.24 9.07
CA THR A 393 -10.44 -12.72 8.37
C THR A 393 -11.27 -13.61 9.28
N HIS A 394 -12.58 -13.54 9.12
CA HIS A 394 -13.55 -14.46 9.69
C HIS A 394 -13.88 -15.63 8.75
N SER A 395 -13.53 -15.53 7.47
CA SER A 395 -13.88 -16.47 6.42
C SER A 395 -12.85 -17.59 6.28
N PRO A 396 -13.20 -18.85 6.60
CA PRO A 396 -12.37 -20.01 6.24
C PRO A 396 -12.16 -20.15 4.73
N GLN A 397 -13.06 -19.58 3.93
CA GLN A 397 -13.00 -19.69 2.48
C GLN A 397 -11.88 -18.83 1.88
N ILE A 398 -11.43 -17.79 2.59
CA ILE A 398 -10.24 -17.03 2.21
C ILE A 398 -8.95 -17.85 2.44
N ILE A 399 -8.90 -18.67 3.49
CA ILE A 399 -7.73 -19.51 3.80
C ILE A 399 -7.57 -20.58 2.71
N ASN A 400 -8.68 -21.15 2.26
CA ASN A 400 -8.73 -22.18 1.22
C ASN A 400 -7.79 -23.36 1.52
N ASN A 401 -6.64 -23.46 0.84
CA ASN A 401 -5.66 -24.54 1.04
C ASN A 401 -4.41 -24.13 1.84
N HIS A 402 -4.35 -22.90 2.35
CA HIS A 402 -3.17 -22.31 2.99
C HIS A 402 -3.29 -22.30 4.52
N TRP A 403 -3.64 -23.45 5.11
CA TRP A 403 -3.76 -23.59 6.56
C TRP A 403 -2.38 -23.50 7.27
N ASP A 404 -1.28 -23.71 6.53
CA ASP A 404 0.09 -23.63 7.02
C ASP A 404 0.55 -22.19 7.37
N ILE A 405 -0.24 -21.18 7.00
CA ILE A 405 0.06 -19.77 7.26
C ILE A 405 -0.94 -19.11 8.23
N GLN A 406 -1.83 -19.92 8.82
CA GLN A 406 -2.88 -19.49 9.72
C GLN A 406 -2.45 -19.49 11.18
N ILE A 407 -2.99 -18.53 11.93
CA ILE A 407 -3.01 -18.45 13.39
C ILE A 407 -4.49 -18.35 13.78
N ASP A 408 -5.02 -19.35 14.48
CA ASP A 408 -6.39 -19.34 15.01
C ASP A 408 -6.40 -18.89 16.46
N LEU A 409 -6.92 -17.69 16.71
CA LEU A 409 -7.06 -17.12 18.06
C LEU A 409 -8.03 -17.93 18.93
N GLY A 410 -8.99 -18.62 18.32
CA GLY A 410 -9.92 -19.51 19.00
C GLY A 410 -9.21 -20.70 19.64
N GLU A 411 -8.36 -21.38 18.86
CA GLU A 411 -7.54 -22.50 19.35
C GLU A 411 -6.55 -22.06 20.44
N MET A 412 -6.04 -20.84 20.36
CA MET A 412 -5.11 -20.30 21.37
C MET A 412 -5.78 -20.01 22.72
N TYR A 413 -7.08 -19.67 22.73
CA TYR A 413 -7.82 -19.47 23.98
C TYR A 413 -8.30 -20.79 24.59
N GLY A 414 -8.66 -21.76 23.76
CA GLY A 414 -9.24 -23.03 24.20
C GLY A 414 -8.25 -24.01 24.81
N ASN A 415 -6.95 -23.71 24.78
CA ASN A 415 -5.85 -24.56 25.26
C ASN A 415 -5.28 -24.12 26.61
#